data_AF-A0A7X3ARF5-F1
#
_entry.id   AF-A0A7X3ARF5-F1
#
_cell.length_a   1.000
_cell.length_b   1.000
_cell.length_c   1.000
_cell.angle_alpha   90.00
_cell.angle_beta   90.00
_cell.angle_gamma   90.00
#
_symmetry.space_group_name_H-M   'P 1'
#
loop_
_entity.id
_entity.type
_entity.pdbx_description
1 polymer ?
#
loop_
_entity_poly.entity_id
_entity_poly.type
_entity_poly.pdbx_seq_one_letter_code
_entity_poly.pdbx_strand_id
1 'polypeptide(L)'
;MVSYPTIPVKLEIPVNTAAKYVGLLEEQDLIVTERTDAITRDGLKHNGCLPYTIVPVQNAINAFHVWQLSALERAAARQQAQRQTEKSGVEFVPSVKNQSAWPLRCAACGARCTAMAV
;
A
#
# COMPACT_ATOMS: atom_id res chain seq x y z
N MET A 1 25.60 -4.63 15.12
CA MET A 1 24.26 -5.03 14.64
C MET A 1 23.21 -4.60 15.65
N VAL A 2 22.08 -4.08 15.18
CA VAL A 2 20.93 -3.72 16.02
C VAL A 2 19.86 -4.78 15.78
N SER A 3 19.39 -5.43 16.85
CA SER A 3 18.33 -6.45 16.78
C SER A 3 17.11 -6.00 17.58
N TYR A 4 15.94 -6.56 17.27
CA TYR A 4 14.67 -6.21 17.89
C TYR A 4 14.69 -6.16 19.42
N PRO A 5 15.26 -7.15 20.14
CA PRO A 5 15.34 -7.09 21.61
C PRO A 5 16.30 -6.01 22.13
N THR A 6 17.26 -5.55 21.31
CA THR A 6 18.26 -4.56 21.72
C THR A 6 17.75 -3.12 21.58
N ILE A 7 16.80 -2.85 20.68
CA ILE A 7 16.24 -1.51 20.42
C ILE A 7 15.55 -0.91 21.66
N PRO A 8 14.57 -1.59 22.28
CA PRO A 8 13.86 -1.04 23.43
C PRO A 8 14.78 -0.81 24.63
N VAL A 9 15.80 -1.67 24.81
CA VAL A 9 16.81 -1.52 25.86
C VAL A 9 17.69 -0.28 25.63
N LYS A 10 18.10 -0.03 24.38
CA LYS A 10 18.95 1.13 24.03
C LYS A 10 18.20 2.46 24.06
N LEU A 11 16.91 2.44 23.75
CA LEU A 11 16.06 3.62 23.68
C LEU A 11 15.27 3.85 24.98
N GLU A 12 15.40 2.97 25.97
CA GLU A 12 14.63 2.99 27.22
C GLU A 12 13.10 3.09 27.01
N ILE A 13 12.62 2.51 25.91
CA ILE A 13 11.19 2.49 25.54
C ILE A 13 10.62 1.08 25.74
N PRO A 14 9.31 0.95 26.01
CA PRO A 14 8.69 -0.35 26.09
C PRO A 14 8.70 -1.04 24.71
N VAL A 15 8.82 -2.37 24.73
CA VAL A 15 8.90 -3.23 23.53
C VAL A 15 7.71 -2.99 22.58
N ASN A 16 6.52 -2.75 23.12
CA ASN A 16 5.32 -2.47 22.33
C ASN A 16 5.43 -1.17 21.52
N THR A 17 6.10 -0.16 22.08
CA THR A 17 6.31 1.12 21.39
C THR A 17 7.40 0.97 20.33
N ALA A 18 8.46 0.22 20.63
CA ALA A 18 9.48 -0.11 19.62
C ALA A 18 8.85 -0.87 18.43
N ALA A 19 7.96 -1.84 18.68
CA ALA A 19 7.24 -2.57 17.65
C ALA A 19 6.40 -1.67 16.75
N LYS A 20 5.67 -0.71 17.35
CA LYS A 20 4.87 0.27 16.61
C LYS A 20 5.74 1.13 15.70
N TYR A 21 6.84 1.66 16.21
CA TYR A 21 7.73 2.50 15.39
C TYR A 21 8.42 1.71 14.29
N VAL A 22 8.84 0.47 14.56
CA VAL A 22 9.39 -0.42 13.53
C VAL A 22 8.36 -0.67 12.42
N GLY A 23 7.11 -0.99 12.75
CA GLY A 23 6.07 -1.20 11.75
C GLY A 23 5.79 0.05 10.90
N LEU A 24 5.72 1.23 11.53
CA LEU A 24 5.54 2.49 10.78
C LEU A 24 6.70 2.79 9.84
N LEU A 25 7.94 2.49 10.26
CA LEU A 25 9.12 2.69 9.44
C LEU A 25 9.20 1.68 8.28
N GLU A 26 8.72 0.45 8.47
CA GLU A 26 8.56 -0.54 7.40
C GLU A 26 7.48 -0.12 6.39
N GLU A 27 6.32 0.35 6.87
CA GLU A 27 5.23 0.85 6.01
C GLU A 27 5.66 2.07 5.17
N GLN A 28 6.61 2.85 5.66
CA GLN A 28 7.19 4.00 4.96
C GLN A 28 8.43 3.65 4.13
N ASP A 29 8.81 2.37 4.02
CA ASP A 29 10.02 1.89 3.33
C ASP A 29 11.33 2.56 3.81
N LEU A 30 11.35 3.03 5.06
CA LEU A 30 12.53 3.66 5.67
C LEU A 30 13.48 2.63 6.27
N ILE A 31 12.96 1.46 6.64
CA ILE A 31 13.74 0.32 7.11
C ILE A 31 13.33 -0.93 6.37
N VAL A 32 14.30 -1.79 6.11
CA VAL A 32 14.07 -3.15 5.61
C VAL A 32 14.40 -4.12 6.73
N THR A 33 13.49 -5.06 6.96
CA THR A 33 13.72 -6.20 7.85
C THR A 33 13.91 -7.48 7.08
N GLU A 34 15.01 -8.16 7.36
CA GLU A 34 15.22 -9.51 6.88
C GLU A 34 14.80 -10.49 7.98
N ARG A 35 13.81 -11.34 7.67
CA ARG A 35 13.40 -12.39 8.60
C ARG A 35 14.46 -13.49 8.59
N THR A 36 15.35 -13.47 9.58
CA THR A 36 16.38 -14.50 9.73
C THR A 36 16.02 -15.45 10.85
N ASP A 37 15.95 -16.74 10.53
CA ASP A 37 15.88 -17.81 11.53
C ASP A 37 17.30 -18.11 12.03
N ALA A 38 17.59 -17.78 13.29
CA ALA A 38 18.87 -18.12 13.90
C ALA A 38 18.75 -19.44 14.66
N ILE A 39 19.55 -20.45 14.30
CA ILE A 39 19.65 -21.70 15.05
C ILE A 39 20.78 -21.53 16.06
N THR A 40 20.45 -21.50 17.36
CA THR A 40 21.45 -21.46 18.43
C THR A 40 22.26 -22.76 18.45
N ARG A 41 23.48 -22.73 18.99
CA ARG A 41 24.35 -23.92 19.14
C ARG A 41 23.65 -25.11 19.82
N ASP A 42 22.62 -24.85 20.61
CA ASP A 42 21.77 -25.81 21.31
C ASP A 42 20.63 -26.38 20.44
N GLY A 43 20.59 -26.09 19.14
CA GLY A 43 19.57 -26.60 18.20
C GLY A 43 18.20 -25.91 18.30
N LEU A 44 18.05 -24.92 19.17
CA LEU A 44 16.83 -24.14 19.31
C LEU A 44 16.72 -23.10 18.19
N LYS A 45 15.60 -23.13 17.45
CA LYS A 45 15.25 -22.09 16.47
C LYS A 45 14.79 -20.84 17.20
N HIS A 46 15.52 -19.76 17.02
CA HIS A 46 15.10 -18.41 17.41
C HIS A 46 14.67 -17.66 16.16
N ASN A 47 13.37 -17.42 16.02
CA ASN A 47 12.79 -16.58 14.96
C ASN A 47 13.00 -15.07 15.25
N GLY A 48 14.06 -14.70 15.95
CA GLY A 48 14.11 -13.47 16.76
C GLY A 48 15.18 -12.45 16.38
N CYS A 49 16.12 -12.80 15.51
CA CYS A 49 17.13 -11.85 15.05
C CYS A 49 16.69 -11.31 13.70
N LEU A 50 15.76 -10.36 13.69
CA LEU A 50 15.54 -9.51 12.51
C LEU A 50 16.66 -8.45 12.49
N PRO A 51 17.72 -8.58 11.67
CA PRO A 51 18.58 -7.45 11.38
C PRO A 51 17.75 -6.37 10.66
N TYR A 52 17.92 -5.14 11.14
CA TYR A 52 17.35 -3.96 10.50
C TYR A 52 18.40 -3.33 9.61
N THR A 53 18.05 -3.08 8.35
CA THR A 53 18.84 -2.26 7.45
C THR A 53 18.12 -0.93 7.28
N ILE A 54 18.77 0.15 7.73
CA ILE A 54 18.27 1.51 7.50
C ILE A 54 18.41 1.78 6.01
N VAL A 55 17.30 2.04 5.34
CA VAL A 55 17.31 2.44 3.93
C VAL A 55 17.75 3.91 3.88
N PRO A 56 18.60 4.32 2.93
CA PRO A 56 18.95 5.73 2.78
C PRO A 56 17.70 6.58 2.60
N VAL A 57 17.55 7.65 3.38
CA VAL A 57 16.43 8.61 3.30
C VAL A 57 16.24 9.14 1.87
N GLN A 58 17.33 9.20 1.10
CA GLN A 58 17.31 9.59 -0.31
C GLN A 58 16.39 8.71 -1.16
N ASN A 59 16.23 7.43 -0.84
CA ASN A 59 15.35 6.51 -1.57
C ASN A 59 13.88 6.89 -1.39
N ALA A 60 13.48 7.24 -0.16
CA ALA A 60 12.11 7.70 0.13
C ALA A 60 11.82 9.04 -0.58
N ILE A 61 12.79 9.97 -0.58
CA ILE A 61 12.68 11.24 -1.32
C ILE A 61 12.52 10.99 -2.82
N ASN A 62 13.32 10.08 -3.38
CA ASN A 62 13.24 9.74 -4.80
C ASN A 62 11.89 9.10 -5.15
N ALA A 63 11.39 8.18 -4.32
CA ALA A 63 10.07 7.56 -4.50
C ALA A 63 8.95 8.62 -4.50
N PHE A 64 9.03 9.59 -3.60
CA PHE A 64 8.08 10.70 -3.55
C PHE A 64 8.13 11.57 -4.81
N HIS A 65 9.32 11.94 -5.30
CA HIS A 65 9.45 12.71 -6.53
C HIS A 65 8.90 11.96 -7.76
N VAL A 66 9.17 10.65 -7.86
CA VAL A 66 8.61 9.81 -8.94
C VAL A 66 7.07 9.80 -8.88
N TRP A 67 6.50 9.67 -7.68
CA TRP A 67 5.06 9.74 -7.51
C TRP A 67 4.49 11.10 -7.97
N GLN A 68 5.12 12.20 -7.58
CA GLN A 68 4.69 13.55 -7.99
C GLN A 68 4.74 13.73 -9.51
N LEU A 69 5.83 13.32 -10.17
CA LEU A 69 5.96 13.37 -11.62
C LEU A 69 4.87 12.55 -12.31
N SER A 70 4.61 11.32 -11.83
CA SER A 70 3.53 10.48 -12.37
C SER A 70 2.13 11.09 -12.22
N ALA A 71 1.90 11.86 -11.15
CA ALA A 71 0.64 12.56 -10.94
C ALA A 71 0.48 13.73 -11.94
N LEU A 72 1.56 14.48 -12.17
CA LEU A 72 1.61 15.57 -13.14
C LEU A 72 1.43 15.06 -14.58
N GLU A 73 2.10 13.97 -14.95
CA GLU A 73 1.95 13.34 -16.26
C GLU A 73 0.50 12.90 -16.53
N ARG A 74 -0.15 12.27 -15.54
CA ARG A 74 -1.57 11.90 -15.64
C ARG A 74 -2.48 13.11 -15.80
N ALA A 75 -2.20 14.21 -15.09
CA ALA A 75 -2.97 15.45 -15.23
C ALA A 75 -2.77 16.09 -16.62
N ALA A 76 -1.53 16.13 -17.11
CA ALA A 76 -1.21 16.65 -18.44
C ALA A 76 -1.86 15.81 -19.55
N ALA A 77 -1.84 14.47 -19.45
CA ALA A 77 -2.49 13.58 -20.40
C ALA A 77 -4.01 13.82 -20.47
N ARG A 78 -4.65 14.03 -19.31
CA ARG A 78 -6.09 14.39 -19.24
C ARG A 78 -6.38 15.73 -19.91
N GLN A 79 -5.56 16.75 -19.65
CA GLN A 79 -5.72 18.06 -20.28
C GLN A 79 -5.51 18.00 -21.80
N GLN A 80 -4.53 17.23 -22.27
CA GLN A 80 -4.33 17.04 -23.70
C GLN A 80 -5.52 16.33 -24.35
N ALA A 81 -6.05 15.27 -23.73
CA ALA A 81 -7.25 14.59 -24.21
C ALA A 81 -8.45 15.53 -24.32
N GLN A 82 -8.67 16.38 -23.30
CA GLN A 82 -9.72 17.41 -23.32
C GLN A 82 -9.55 18.41 -24.48
N ARG A 83 -8.33 18.94 -24.67
CA ARG A 83 -8.04 19.85 -25.78
C ARG A 83 -8.25 19.21 -27.15
N GLN A 84 -7.94 17.92 -27.29
CA GLN A 84 -8.18 17.22 -28.55
C GLN A 84 -9.69 17.05 -28.81
N THR A 85 -10.48 16.76 -27.78
CA THR A 85 -11.94 16.62 -27.89
C THR A 85 -12.64 17.95 -28.19
N GLU A 86 -12.16 19.05 -27.61
CA GLU A 86 -12.59 20.41 -27.92
C GLU A 86 -12.28 20.78 -29.38
N LYS A 87 -11.10 20.41 -29.88
CA LYS A 87 -10.68 20.67 -31.26
C LYS A 87 -11.41 19.82 -32.29
N SER A 88 -11.79 18.59 -31.96
CA SER A 88 -12.51 17.70 -32.85
C SER A 88 -14.04 17.85 -32.76
N GLY A 89 -14.56 18.66 -31.83
CA GLY A 89 -16.01 18.84 -31.62
C GLY A 89 -16.73 17.58 -31.15
N VAL A 90 -16.00 16.58 -30.66
CA VAL A 90 -16.56 15.30 -30.19
C VAL A 90 -16.44 15.26 -28.68
N GLU A 91 -17.57 15.24 -27.99
CA GLU A 91 -17.63 15.19 -26.53
C GLU A 91 -17.07 13.85 -26.02
N PHE A 92 -16.02 13.92 -25.18
CA PHE A 92 -15.48 12.76 -24.50
C PHE A 92 -16.44 12.38 -23.37
N VAL A 93 -17.32 11.41 -23.63
CA VAL A 93 -18.09 10.74 -22.58
C VAL A 93 -17.17 9.69 -21.93
N PRO A 94 -16.67 9.91 -20.69
CA PRO A 94 -15.97 8.84 -19.99
C PRO A 94 -16.93 7.67 -19.85
N SER A 95 -16.55 6.51 -20.39
CA SER A 95 -17.32 5.28 -20.24
C SER A 95 -17.42 4.96 -18.75
N VAL A 96 -18.56 5.28 -18.16
CA VAL A 96 -18.94 4.87 -16.81
C VAL A 96 -19.08 3.35 -16.86
N LYS A 97 -17.98 2.63 -16.67
CA LYS A 97 -18.01 1.18 -16.49
C LYS A 97 -18.63 0.92 -15.12
N ASN A 98 -19.89 0.52 -15.17
CA ASN A 98 -20.68 -0.15 -14.14
C ASN A 98 -20.85 0.61 -12.82
N GLN A 99 -21.73 1.62 -12.83
CA GLN A 99 -22.71 1.66 -11.77
C GLN A 99 -23.66 0.47 -12.02
N SER A 100 -23.41 -0.66 -11.36
CA SER A 100 -24.40 -1.73 -11.24
C SER A 100 -25.55 -1.21 -10.38
N ALA A 101 -26.40 -0.37 -10.96
CA ALA A 101 -27.76 -0.13 -10.50
C ALA A 101 -28.53 -1.43 -10.77
N TRP A 102 -28.51 -2.36 -9.83
CA TRP A 102 -29.36 -3.55 -9.92
C TRP A 102 -30.82 -3.10 -9.90
N PRO A 103 -31.61 -3.37 -10.95
CA PRO A 103 -33.02 -3.02 -10.93
C PRO A 103 -33.74 -4.02 -10.04
N LEU A 104 -34.53 -3.47 -9.11
CA LEU A 104 -35.63 -4.12 -8.39
C LEU A 104 -35.24 -5.14 -7.31
N ARG A 105 -35.49 -4.77 -6.05
CA ARG A 105 -35.54 -5.71 -4.91
C ARG A 105 -36.84 -6.52 -5.02
N CYS A 106 -36.79 -7.82 -4.72
CA CYS A 106 -37.98 -8.65 -4.62
C CYS A 106 -38.90 -8.12 -3.51
N ALA A 107 -40.16 -7.80 -3.82
CA ALA A 107 -41.13 -7.26 -2.86
C ALA A 107 -41.53 -8.25 -1.75
N ALA A 108 -41.31 -9.56 -1.96
CA ALA A 108 -41.64 -10.60 -0.98
C ALA A 108 -40.56 -10.87 0.07
N CYS A 109 -39.27 -10.65 -0.24
CA CYS A 109 -38.17 -11.01 0.68
C CYS A 109 -37.08 -9.93 0.84
N GLY A 110 -37.08 -8.85 0.06
CA GLY A 110 -36.14 -7.73 0.21
C GLY A 110 -34.66 -8.05 -0.08
N ALA A 111 -34.30 -9.29 -0.43
CA ALA A 111 -32.93 -9.70 -0.76
C ALA A 111 -32.66 -9.66 -2.27
N ARG A 112 -31.38 -9.61 -2.66
CA ARG A 112 -30.93 -9.79 -4.05
C ARG A 112 -30.90 -11.29 -4.36
N CYS A 113 -31.91 -11.80 -5.06
CA CYS A 113 -31.96 -13.19 -5.48
C CYS A 113 -31.53 -13.30 -6.94
N THR A 114 -30.55 -14.18 -7.23
CA THR A 114 -30.27 -14.65 -8.59
C THR A 114 -31.28 -15.73 -8.93
N ALA A 115 -32.32 -15.40 -9.68
CA ALA A 115 -33.18 -16.43 -10.26
C ALA A 115 -32.35 -17.20 -11.30
N MET A 116 -32.03 -18.47 -11.00
CA MET A 116 -31.66 -19.43 -12.04
C MET A 116 -32.93 -19.72 -12.84
N ALA A 117 -32.99 -19.21 -14.06
CA ALA A 117 -33.95 -19.69 -15.04
C ALA A 117 -33.42 -21.02 -15.61
N VAL A 118 -34.22 -22.09 -15.49
CA VAL A 118 -34.26 -23.20 -16.45
C VAL A 118 -35.38 -22.89 -17.41
#